data_AF-A0A060BUN3-F1
#
_entry.id   AF-A0A060BUN3-F1
#
_cell.length_a   1.000
_cell.length_b   1.000
_cell.length_c   1.000
_cell.angle_alpha   90.00
_cell.angle_beta   90.00
_cell.angle_gamma   90.00
#
_symmetry.space_group_name_H-M   'P 1'
#
loop_
_entity.id
_entity.type
_entity.pdbx_description
1 polymer ?
#
loop_
_entity_poly.entity_id
_entity_poly.type
_entity_poly.pdbx_seq_one_letter_code
_entity_poly.pdbx_strand_id
1 'polypeptide(L)'
;AWKISCWARLFDGDHAYRLLKQALHLTYVTKVTMEDSAGGVSKNLLDAHPSFQIDGNFGATAGITEMLVQSNLGFIQLLPALPSAWPHGSFNGLRAEGNFTLGLDWKGNKPAMATLLLRFGK
;
A
#
# COMPACT_ATOMS: atom_id res chain seq x y z
N ALA A 1 7.75 -4.82 -5.36
CA ALA A 1 6.56 -4.40 -4.58
C ALA A 1 5.91 -5.49 -3.70
N TRP A 2 5.80 -6.77 -4.11
CA TRP A 2 5.12 -7.84 -3.35
C TRP A 2 5.46 -7.86 -1.84
N LYS A 3 6.74 -7.72 -1.47
CA LYS A 3 7.15 -7.70 -0.05
C LYS A 3 6.37 -6.68 0.80
N ILE A 4 5.92 -5.55 0.25
CA ILE A 4 5.10 -4.56 0.97
C ILE A 4 3.79 -5.21 1.44
N SER A 5 3.06 -5.87 0.54
CA SER A 5 1.82 -6.58 0.87
C SER A 5 2.06 -7.75 1.84
N CYS A 6 3.18 -8.48 1.73
CA CYS A 6 3.52 -9.52 2.70
C CYS A 6 3.67 -8.98 4.12
N TRP A 7 4.42 -7.89 4.28
CA TRP A 7 4.60 -7.27 5.61
C TRP A 7 3.32 -6.63 6.13
N ALA A 8 2.49 -6.05 5.25
CA ALA A 8 1.15 -5.60 5.62
C ALA A 8 0.28 -6.76 6.15
N ARG A 9 0.35 -7.94 5.54
CA ARG A 9 -0.34 -9.16 6.00
C ARG A 9 0.25 -9.77 7.28
N LEU A 10 1.47 -9.40 7.65
CA LEU A 10 2.08 -9.73 8.94
C LEU A 10 1.77 -8.69 10.03
N PHE A 11 0.91 -7.71 9.73
CA PHE A 11 0.54 -6.62 10.64
C PHE A 11 1.72 -5.69 11.02
N ASP A 12 2.76 -5.66 10.18
CA ASP A 12 3.97 -4.88 10.43
C ASP A 12 4.05 -3.68 9.47
N GLY A 13 3.41 -2.59 9.88
CA GLY A 13 3.29 -1.38 9.08
C GLY A 13 4.60 -0.66 8.86
N ASP A 14 5.50 -0.67 9.85
CA ASP A 14 6.78 0.02 9.77
C ASP A 14 7.73 -0.67 8.79
N HIS A 15 7.76 -2.01 8.78
CA HIS A 15 8.51 -2.75 7.77
C HIS A 15 7.93 -2.56 6.36
N ALA A 16 6.60 -2.60 6.21
CA ALA A 16 5.95 -2.35 4.93
C ALA A 16 6.25 -0.93 4.41
N TYR A 17 6.20 0.08 5.27
CA TYR A 17 6.54 1.47 4.95
C TYR A 17 8.01 1.64 4.55
N ARG A 18 8.94 0.98 5.24
CA ARG A 18 10.36 0.99 4.86
C ARG A 18 10.56 0.48 3.44
N LEU A 19 9.91 -0.62 3.08
CA LEU A 19 9.98 -1.19 1.72
C LEU A 19 9.30 -0.29 0.69
N LEU A 20 8.19 0.36 1.02
CA LEU A 20 7.56 1.36 0.16
C LEU A 20 8.51 2.53 -0.12
N LYS A 21 9.21 3.03 0.91
CA LYS A 21 10.23 4.08 0.75
C LYS A 21 11.41 3.64 -0.12
N GLN A 22 11.83 2.38 0.00
CA GLN A 22 12.87 1.81 -0.87
C GLN A 22 12.38 1.70 -2.32
N ALA A 23 11.13 1.29 -2.56
CA ALA A 23 10.54 1.26 -3.90
C ALA A 23 10.45 2.64 -4.54
N LEU A 24 10.38 3.72 -3.75
CA LEU A 24 10.36 5.11 -4.22
C LEU A 24 11.77 5.72 -4.40
N HIS A 25 12.84 4.93 -4.36
CA HIS A 25 14.19 5.41 -4.63
C HIS A 25 14.32 5.87 -6.09
N LEU A 26 14.84 7.07 -6.34
CA LEU A 26 15.03 7.56 -7.70
C LEU A 26 16.23 6.89 -8.35
N THR A 27 16.02 6.17 -9.45
CA THR A 27 17.08 5.51 -10.21
C THR A 27 17.26 6.12 -11.61
N TYR A 28 18.51 6.16 -12.07
CA TYR A 28 18.91 6.56 -13.42
C TYR A 28 19.47 5.38 -14.22
N VAL A 29 19.45 4.18 -13.63
CA VAL A 29 20.00 2.99 -14.25
C VAL A 29 19.07 2.54 -15.38
N THR A 30 19.59 2.59 -16.60
CA THR A 30 18.84 2.25 -17.82
C THR A 30 19.18 0.86 -18.35
N LYS A 31 20.19 0.20 -17.78
CA LYS A 31 20.64 -1.14 -18.17
C LYS A 31 20.06 -2.17 -17.22
N VAL A 32 19.68 -3.33 -17.76
CA VAL A 32 19.23 -4.47 -16.94
C VAL A 32 20.39 -4.92 -16.05
N THR A 33 20.18 -4.88 -14.74
CA THR A 33 21.17 -5.28 -13.72
C THR A 33 20.44 -5.80 -12.49
N MET A 34 21.15 -6.61 -11.69
CA MET A 34 20.68 -7.16 -10.42
C MET A 34 21.41 -6.54 -9.23
N GLU A 35 22.11 -5.42 -9.43
CA GLU A 35 22.75 -4.68 -8.35
C GLU A 35 21.71 -4.16 -7.35
N ASP A 36 21.98 -4.34 -6.05
CA ASP A 36 21.04 -4.07 -4.95
C ASP A 36 20.49 -2.64 -4.90
N SER A 37 21.18 -1.67 -5.54
CA SER A 37 20.80 -0.25 -5.56
C SER A 37 20.24 0.23 -6.90
N ALA A 38 20.02 -0.67 -7.86
CA ALA A 38 19.58 -0.28 -9.19
C ALA A 38 18.06 -0.08 -9.30
N GLY A 39 17.29 -0.71 -8.41
CA GLY A 39 15.83 -0.66 -8.40
C GLY A 39 15.24 0.62 -7.83
N GLY A 40 13.97 0.89 -8.13
CA GLY A 40 13.24 2.03 -7.60
C GLY A 40 12.23 2.60 -8.61
N VAL A 41 12.20 3.91 -8.75
CA VAL A 41 11.36 4.63 -9.72
C VAL A 41 12.20 5.53 -10.62
N SER A 42 11.75 5.68 -11.86
CA SER A 42 12.28 6.67 -12.81
C SER A 42 11.72 8.07 -12.52
N LYS A 43 12.22 9.11 -13.23
CA LYS A 43 11.74 10.51 -13.07
C LYS A 43 10.23 10.68 -13.27
N ASN A 44 9.61 9.80 -14.06
CA ASN A 44 8.17 9.77 -14.31
C ASN A 44 7.40 8.87 -13.34
N LEU A 45 8.02 8.43 -12.25
CA LEU A 45 7.49 7.54 -11.22
C LEU A 45 7.14 6.12 -11.70
N LEU A 46 7.54 5.74 -12.91
CA LEU A 46 7.44 4.36 -13.35
C LEU A 46 8.44 3.49 -12.57
N ASP A 47 7.98 2.34 -12.11
CA ASP A 47 8.79 1.36 -11.40
C ASP A 47 9.89 0.80 -12.31
N ALA A 48 11.04 0.56 -11.70
CA ALA A 48 12.25 0.13 -12.36
C ALA A 48 12.86 -1.05 -11.60
N HIS A 49 12.81 -2.23 -12.22
CA HIS A 49 13.70 -3.36 -11.94
C HIS A 49 15.01 -3.26 -12.78
N PRO A 50 15.35 -2.05 -13.23
CA PRO A 50 15.96 -1.75 -14.53
C PRO A 50 15.67 -2.70 -15.71
N SER A 51 15.09 -2.25 -16.82
CA SER A 51 14.41 -0.96 -17.05
C SER A 51 12.98 -0.99 -16.50
N PHE A 52 12.05 -0.26 -17.13
CA PHE A 52 10.66 -0.13 -16.67
C PHE A 52 9.93 -1.48 -16.57
N GLN A 53 9.26 -1.71 -15.42
CA GLN A 53 8.28 -2.78 -15.23
C GLN A 53 7.08 -2.20 -14.46
N ILE A 54 5.84 -2.45 -14.92
CA ILE A 54 4.65 -1.79 -14.33
C ILE A 54 4.11 -2.48 -13.07
N ASP A 55 4.55 -3.71 -12.83
CA ASP A 55 4.11 -4.54 -11.72
C ASP A 55 4.44 -3.91 -10.37
N GLY A 56 5.58 -3.22 -10.23
CA GLY A 56 5.94 -2.51 -9.01
C GLY A 56 5.02 -1.32 -8.70
N ASN A 57 4.56 -0.57 -9.71
CA ASN A 57 3.58 0.51 -9.52
C ASN A 57 2.24 -0.02 -8.97
N PHE A 58 1.71 -1.07 -9.60
CA PHE A 58 0.45 -1.67 -9.15
C PHE A 58 0.60 -2.36 -7.79
N GLY A 59 1.71 -3.06 -7.58
CA GLY A 59 2.01 -3.71 -6.31
C GLY A 59 2.21 -2.71 -5.17
N ALA A 60 2.78 -1.53 -5.42
CA ALA A 60 2.91 -0.48 -4.40
C ALA A 60 1.53 0.07 -3.99
N THR A 61 0.65 0.33 -4.96
CA THR A 61 -0.73 0.75 -4.70
C THR A 61 -1.50 -0.30 -3.90
N ALA A 62 -1.39 -1.57 -4.27
CA ALA A 62 -1.98 -2.68 -3.54
C ALA A 62 -1.40 -2.80 -2.12
N GLY A 63 -0.09 -2.68 -1.97
CA GLY A 63 0.59 -2.72 -0.66
C GLY A 63 0.15 -1.60 0.28
N ILE A 64 -0.02 -0.37 -0.23
CA ILE A 64 -0.59 0.74 0.55
C ILE A 64 -2.02 0.42 1.00
N THR A 65 -2.83 -0.13 0.10
CA THR A 65 -4.21 -0.53 0.42
C THR A 65 -4.24 -1.59 1.52
N GLU A 66 -3.40 -2.62 1.43
CA GLU A 66 -3.28 -3.71 2.41
C GLU A 66 -2.76 -3.25 3.79
N MET A 67 -2.00 -2.15 3.86
CA MET A 67 -1.61 -1.53 5.14
C MET A 67 -2.80 -0.87 5.85
N LEU A 68 -3.72 -0.29 5.07
CA LEU A 68 -4.84 0.51 5.57
C LEU A 68 -6.12 -0.30 5.79
N VAL A 69 -6.36 -1.33 4.98
CA VAL A 69 -7.53 -2.20 5.11
C VAL A 69 -7.26 -3.61 4.60
N GLN A 70 -7.79 -4.59 5.31
CA GLN A 70 -7.81 -6.00 4.91
C GLN A 70 -9.24 -6.54 5.03
N SER A 71 -9.61 -7.47 4.16
CA SER A 71 -10.95 -8.09 4.19
C SER A 71 -10.97 -9.58 3.88
N ASN A 72 -9.80 -10.24 3.88
CA ASN A 72 -9.62 -11.61 3.37
C ASN A 72 -9.76 -12.72 4.43
N LEU A 73 -10.10 -12.37 5.68
CA LEU A 73 -10.25 -13.31 6.80
C LEU A 73 -11.72 -13.44 7.25
N GLY A 74 -12.67 -13.06 6.38
CA GLY A 74 -14.10 -13.08 6.68
C GLY A 74 -14.60 -11.88 7.51
N PHE A 75 -13.73 -10.90 7.77
CA PHE A 75 -14.08 -9.63 8.41
C PHE A 75 -13.28 -8.48 7.80
N ILE A 76 -13.76 -7.25 7.95
CA ILE A 76 -13.05 -6.02 7.55
C ILE A 76 -12.19 -5.58 8.71
N GLN A 77 -10.87 -5.51 8.49
CA GLN A 77 -9.89 -5.02 9.44
C GLN A 77 -9.41 -3.64 9.01
N LEU A 78 -9.60 -2.64 9.87
CA LEU A 78 -9.17 -1.26 9.64
C LEU A 78 -7.78 -1.05 10.25
N LEU A 79 -6.90 -0.39 9.51
CA LEU A 79 -5.51 -0.09 9.92
C LEU A 79 -4.71 -1.33 10.38
N PRO A 80 -4.78 -2.48 9.67
CA PRO A 80 -4.12 -3.72 10.10
C PRO A 80 -2.61 -3.58 10.23
N ALA A 81 -1.98 -2.72 9.41
CA ALA A 81 -0.55 -2.46 9.42
C ALA A 81 -0.28 -0.97 9.16
N LEU A 82 -0.90 -0.09 9.95
CA LEU A 82 -0.65 1.35 9.87
C LEU A 82 0.80 1.66 10.27
N PRO A 83 1.61 2.31 9.40
CA PRO A 83 2.95 2.75 9.77
C PRO A 83 2.90 3.83 10.85
N SER A 84 3.84 3.77 11.80
CA SER A 84 4.03 4.82 12.82
C SER A 84 4.32 6.20 12.22
N ALA A 85 4.85 6.24 10.99
CA ALA A 85 5.08 7.44 10.20
C ALA A 85 3.79 8.15 9.74
N TRP A 86 2.62 7.50 9.84
CA TRP A 86 1.31 8.04 9.45
C TRP A 86 0.37 8.20 10.66
N PRO A 87 0.71 9.05 11.64
CA PRO A 87 -0.08 9.18 12.88
C PRO A 87 -1.49 9.73 12.66
N HIS A 88 -1.69 10.46 11.57
CA HIS A 88 -2.97 11.04 11.17
C HIS A 88 -3.16 10.89 9.67
N GLY A 89 -4.40 10.72 9.24
CA GLY A 89 -4.73 10.68 7.83
C GLY A 89 -6.15 10.21 7.59
N SER A 90 -6.47 10.05 6.31
CA SER A 90 -7.75 9.50 5.89
C SER A 90 -7.66 8.80 4.54
N PHE A 91 -8.63 7.94 4.26
CA PHE A 91 -8.88 7.40 2.92
C PHE A 91 -10.38 7.40 2.63
N ASN A 92 -10.74 7.42 1.35
CA ASN A 92 -12.12 7.28 0.88
C ASN A 92 -12.15 6.46 -0.41
N GLY A 93 -13.09 5.52 -0.49
CA GLY A 93 -13.38 4.75 -1.72
C GLY A 93 -12.71 3.38 -1.79
N LEU A 94 -12.01 2.94 -0.75
CA LEU A 94 -11.40 1.60 -0.74
C LEU A 94 -12.48 0.53 -0.72
N ARG A 95 -12.20 -0.60 -1.37
CA ARG A 95 -13.14 -1.71 -1.54
C ARG A 95 -12.78 -2.85 -0.61
N ALA A 96 -13.78 -3.47 -0.01
CA ALA A 96 -13.63 -4.69 0.77
C ALA A 96 -14.54 -5.81 0.24
N GLU A 97 -14.16 -7.05 0.53
CA GLU A 97 -14.98 -8.24 0.26
C GLU A 97 -16.39 -8.08 0.81
N GLY A 98 -17.40 -8.59 0.09
CA GLY A 98 -18.82 -8.34 0.41
C GLY A 98 -19.40 -7.05 -0.21
N ASN A 99 -18.70 -6.46 -1.17
CA ASN A 99 -19.15 -5.28 -1.91
C ASN A 99 -19.31 -4.01 -1.06
N PHE A 100 -18.50 -3.86 -0.02
CA PHE A 100 -18.42 -2.62 0.76
C PHE A 100 -17.50 -1.60 0.08
N THR A 101 -17.84 -0.33 0.26
CA THR A 101 -16.98 0.83 -0.02
C THR A 101 -16.69 1.51 1.31
N LEU A 102 -15.42 1.82 1.56
CA LEU A 102 -14.92 2.24 2.86
C LEU A 102 -14.32 3.64 2.79
N GLY A 103 -14.61 4.43 3.81
CA GLY A 103 -13.85 5.62 4.17
C GLY A 103 -13.42 5.55 5.63
N LEU A 104 -12.26 6.11 5.95
CA LEU A 104 -11.74 6.12 7.31
C LEU A 104 -10.93 7.38 7.54
N ASP A 105 -11.14 8.02 8.68
CA ASP A 105 -10.25 9.01 9.27
C ASP A 105 -9.58 8.40 10.52
N TRP A 106 -8.30 8.67 10.72
CA TRP A 106 -7.57 8.26 11.92
C TRP A 106 -6.75 9.40 12.52
N LYS A 107 -6.57 9.35 13.84
CA LYS A 107 -5.77 10.32 14.60
C LYS A 107 -4.99 9.62 15.70
N GLY A 108 -3.71 9.98 15.86
CA GLY A 108 -2.84 9.40 16.87
C GLY A 108 -2.73 7.88 16.74
N ASN A 109 -2.56 7.37 15.51
CA ASN A 109 -2.52 5.94 15.18
C ASN A 109 -3.81 5.16 15.49
N LYS A 110 -4.94 5.84 15.73
CA LYS A 110 -6.21 5.19 16.07
C LYS A 110 -7.33 5.60 15.10
N PRO A 111 -8.21 4.66 14.69
CA PRO A 111 -9.43 5.00 13.98
C PRO A 111 -10.23 6.08 14.71
N ALA A 112 -10.70 7.08 13.99
CA ALA A 112 -11.51 8.18 14.52
C ALA A 112 -12.95 8.12 13.97
N MET A 113 -13.12 7.96 12.66
CA MET A 113 -14.44 7.84 12.02
C MET A 113 -14.34 6.91 10.81
N ALA A 114 -15.24 5.93 10.73
CA ALA A 114 -15.33 5.02 9.59
C ALA A 114 -16.68 5.16 8.89
N THR A 115 -16.67 5.14 7.56
CA THR A 115 -17.87 5.07 6.72
C THR A 115 -17.88 3.74 5.99
N LEU A 116 -18.97 2.97 6.14
CA LEU A 116 -19.22 1.75 5.38
C LEU A 116 -20.45 1.97 4.48
N LEU A 117 -20.25 1.90 3.17
CA LEU A 117 -21.33 1.88 2.20
C LEU A 117 -21.41 0.49 1.58
N LEU A 118 -22.46 -0.26 1.91
CA LEU A 118 -22.82 -1.45 1.16
C LEU A 118 -23.45 -1.02 -0.16
N ARG A 119 -22.85 -1.41 -1.28
CA ARG A 119 -23.46 -1.21 -2.59
C ARG A 119 -24.27 -2.45 -2.93
N PHE A 120 -25.58 -2.29 -3.11
CA PHE A 120 -26.36 -3.27 -3.85
C PHE A 120 -26.26 -2.91 -5.33
N GLY A 121 -26.11 -3.92 -6.20
CA GLY A 121 -26.19 -3.70 -7.64
C GLY A 121 -27.54 -3.06 -7.99
N LYS A 122 -27.55 -2.26 -9.06
CA LYS A 122 -28.81 -1.99 -9.77
C LYS A 122 -29.32 -3.29 -10.39
#